data_AF-A0A9D6X1T8-F1
#
_entry.id   AF-A0A9D6X1T8-F1
#
_cell.length_a   1.000
_cell.length_b   1.000
_cell.length_c   1.000
_cell.angle_alpha   90.00
_cell.angle_beta   90.00
_cell.angle_gamma   90.00
#
_symmetry.space_group_name_H-M   'P 1'
#
loop_
_entity.id
_entity.type
_entity.pdbx_description
1 polymer ?
#
loop_
_entity_poly.entity_id
_entity_poly.type
_entity_poly.pdbx_seq_one_letter_code
_entity_poly.pdbx_strand_id
1 'polypeptide(L)'
;MLYREVEIFNGDRYRVPQCIQRIDHRATHGWQLRYGGTRLFSDGSKDGSGAEAALALATRELLRRIGTLEAPTTLQSAPSANKASGLPPGISGPIVRGRAGGRARDCSLAVLLPRFGEAARRRSVYIATEGTFTQAKLRAAVKRAVAMRAEAEEAYRKAATRARRAEAKVIRAMLLAGEFRRRAPREAKKAA
;
A
#
# COMPACT_ATOMS: atom_id res chain seq x y z
N MET A 1 5.93 -9.70 0.68
CA MET A 1 6.73 -8.88 1.63
C MET A 1 8.18 -8.88 1.19
N LEU A 2 8.73 -7.72 0.80
CA LEU A 2 10.16 -7.60 0.53
C LEU A 2 10.89 -7.36 1.85
N TYR A 3 11.88 -8.19 2.14
CA TYR A 3 12.88 -7.95 3.17
C TYR A 3 14.11 -7.32 2.51
N ARG A 4 14.85 -6.52 3.26
CA ARG A 4 16.16 -6.02 2.83
C ARG A 4 17.23 -6.45 3.83
N GLU A 5 18.43 -6.66 3.33
CA GLU A 5 19.60 -6.75 4.19
C GLU A 5 20.12 -5.35 4.49
N VAL A 6 20.45 -5.09 5.75
CA VAL A 6 21.00 -3.82 6.23
C VAL A 6 22.22 -4.14 7.07
N GLU A 7 23.38 -3.67 6.63
CA GLU A 7 24.60 -3.65 7.43
C GLU A 7 24.62 -2.35 8.23
N ILE A 8 24.92 -2.43 9.52
CA ILE A 8 25.11 -1.25 10.38
C ILE A 8 26.61 -0.96 10.57
N PHE A 9 26.95 0.19 11.14
CA PHE A 9 28.35 0.67 11.25
C PHE A 9 29.34 -0.27 11.98
N ASN A 10 28.85 -1.25 12.76
CA ASN A 10 29.69 -2.23 13.45
C ASN A 10 29.91 -3.53 12.63
N GLY A 11 29.42 -3.60 11.39
CA GLY A 11 29.53 -4.74 10.49
C GLY A 11 28.44 -5.81 10.67
N ASP A 12 27.56 -5.69 11.68
CA ASP A 12 26.42 -6.61 11.83
C ASP A 12 25.41 -6.42 10.70
N ARG A 13 24.87 -7.55 10.22
CA ARG A 13 23.86 -7.57 9.17
C ARG A 13 22.50 -8.00 9.72
N TYR A 14 21.48 -7.26 9.29
CA TYR A 14 20.10 -7.49 9.69
C TYR A 14 19.21 -7.71 8.48
N ARG A 15 18.31 -8.70 8.58
CA ARG A 15 17.22 -8.89 7.63
C ARG A 15 16.03 -8.09 8.13
N VAL A 16 15.67 -7.02 7.44
CA VAL A 16 14.74 -6.01 7.96
C VAL A 16 13.48 -5.94 7.08
N PRO A 17 12.26 -5.95 7.66
CA PRO A 17 11.03 -5.61 6.95
C PRO A 17 11.14 -4.26 6.24
N GLN A 18 10.69 -4.14 4.98
CA GLN A 18 10.82 -2.88 4.19
C GLN A 18 10.24 -1.64 4.89
N CYS A 19 9.20 -1.80 5.71
CA CYS A 19 8.58 -0.72 6.47
C CYS A 19 9.35 -0.33 7.75
N ILE A 20 10.51 -0.93 8.02
CA ILE A 20 11.42 -0.53 9.09
C ILE A 20 12.72 -0.07 8.43
N GLN A 21 13.21 1.11 8.82
CA GLN A 21 14.41 1.73 8.29
C GLN A 21 15.45 1.99 9.35
N ARG A 22 16.71 1.68 9.04
CA ARG A 22 17.83 2.08 9.88
C ARG A 22 18.03 3.58 9.81
N ILE A 23 18.15 4.21 10.96
CA ILE A 23 18.58 5.59 11.12
C ILE A 23 19.92 5.55 11.85
N ASP A 24 20.97 5.91 11.13
CA ASP A 24 22.31 6.10 11.67
C ASP A 24 22.72 7.54 11.38
N HIS A 25 22.66 8.38 12.40
CA HIS A 25 23.17 9.74 12.39
C HIS A 25 24.04 9.96 13.63
N ARG A 26 24.91 10.97 13.63
CA ARG A 26 25.94 11.24 14.66
C ARG A 26 25.49 11.12 16.12
N ALA A 27 24.22 11.39 16.42
CA ALA A 27 23.66 11.35 17.78
C ALA A 27 22.48 10.37 17.93
N THR A 28 22.05 9.71 16.86
CA THR A 28 20.82 8.91 16.84
C THR A 28 21.03 7.63 16.05
N HIS A 29 20.99 6.51 16.76
CA HIS A 29 21.08 5.16 16.22
C HIS A 29 19.80 4.41 16.57
N GLY A 30 19.12 3.89 15.55
CA GLY A 30 17.86 3.19 15.79
C GLY A 30 17.14 2.71 14.54
N TRP A 31 15.97 2.11 14.78
CA TRP A 31 15.08 1.63 13.74
C TRP A 31 13.82 2.46 13.70
N GLN A 32 13.56 3.11 12.57
CA GLN A 32 12.34 3.86 12.32
C GLN A 32 11.31 2.97 11.62
N LEU A 33 10.22 2.68 12.31
CA LEU A 33 9.02 2.09 11.74
C LEU A 33 8.26 3.14 10.91
N ARG A 34 7.83 2.77 9.71
CA ARG A 34 7.07 3.57 8.74
C ARG A 34 5.82 2.80 8.30
N TYR A 35 4.86 2.64 9.21
CA TYR A 35 3.59 1.98 8.94
C TYR A 35 2.48 2.64 9.77
N GLY A 36 1.53 3.31 9.14
CA GLY A 36 0.53 4.12 9.86
C GLY A 36 1.19 5.26 10.66
N GLY A 37 2.09 6.01 10.02
CA GLY A 37 2.94 7.02 10.66
C GLY A 37 4.35 6.50 11.00
N THR A 38 5.18 7.38 11.56
CA THR A 38 6.58 7.08 11.91
C THR A 38 6.75 6.87 13.41
N ARG A 39 7.68 5.98 13.79
CA ARG A 39 8.13 5.82 15.19
C ARG A 39 9.56 5.32 15.22
N LEU A 40 10.42 5.94 16.01
CA LEU A 40 11.82 5.53 16.19
C LEU A 40 11.95 4.62 17.42
N PHE A 41 12.74 3.56 17.27
CA PHE A 41 13.19 2.67 18.33
C PHE A 41 14.71 2.83 18.44
N SER A 42 15.17 3.54 19.47
CA SER A 42 16.60 3.77 19.71
C SER A 42 17.30 2.48 20.11
N ASP A 43 18.54 2.31 19.67
CA ASP A 43 19.39 1.19 20.09
C ASP A 43 19.75 1.28 21.58
N GLY A 44 19.80 2.49 22.14
CA GLY A 44 20.26 2.71 23.51
C GLY A 44 21.75 2.40 23.73
N SER A 45 22.52 2.20 22.65
CA SER A 45 23.93 1.82 22.67
C SER A 45 24.71 2.57 21.60
N LYS A 46 25.98 2.91 21.87
CA LYS A 46 26.88 3.56 20.90
C LYS A 46 27.67 2.58 20.04
N ASP A 47 27.77 1.33 20.46
CA ASP A 47 28.51 0.24 19.78
C ASP A 47 27.61 -0.63 18.88
N GLY A 48 26.31 -0.33 18.83
CA GLY A 48 25.32 -1.05 18.03
C GLY A 48 24.84 -2.35 18.67
N SER A 49 25.29 -2.69 19.89
CA SER A 49 24.88 -3.91 20.60
C SER A 49 23.36 -3.97 20.86
N GLY A 50 22.71 -2.83 21.04
CA GLY A 50 21.26 -2.71 21.24
C GLY A 50 20.41 -2.73 19.96
N ALA A 51 21.03 -2.73 18.77
CA ALA A 51 20.30 -2.66 17.51
C ALA A 51 19.37 -3.86 17.29
N GLU A 52 19.75 -5.06 17.74
CA GLU A 52 18.92 -6.25 17.63
C GLU A 52 17.64 -6.14 18.48
N ALA A 53 17.79 -5.71 19.74
CA ALA A 53 16.67 -5.52 20.65
C ALA A 53 15.71 -4.42 20.14
N ALA A 54 16.27 -3.31 19.66
CA ALA A 54 15.50 -2.22 19.06
C ALA A 54 14.74 -2.67 17.80
N LEU A 55 15.34 -3.52 16.95
CA LEU A 55 14.67 -4.09 15.78
C LEU A 55 13.53 -5.03 16.18
N ALA A 56 13.72 -5.84 17.22
CA ALA A 56 12.66 -6.70 17.75
C ALA A 56 11.47 -5.88 18.26
N LEU A 57 11.72 -4.77 18.98
CA LEU A 57 10.67 -3.85 19.43
C LEU A 57 9.94 -3.18 18.25
N ALA A 58 10.67 -2.70 17.26
CA ALA A 58 10.09 -2.13 16.04
C ALA A 58 9.22 -3.15 15.29
N THR A 59 9.65 -4.41 15.26
CA THR A 59 8.93 -5.51 14.63
C THR A 59 7.66 -5.88 15.40
N ARG A 60 7.70 -5.91 16.74
CA ARG A 60 6.49 -6.12 17.56
C ARG A 60 5.46 -5.01 17.34
N GLU A 61 5.90 -3.75 17.30
CA GLU A 61 5.00 -2.64 17.01
C GLU A 61 4.44 -2.72 15.59
N LEU A 62 5.25 -3.11 14.59
CA LEU A 62 4.79 -3.36 13.24
C LEU A 62 3.67 -4.41 13.20
N LEU A 63 3.87 -5.55 13.87
CA LEU A 63 2.87 -6.62 13.96
C LEU A 63 1.57 -6.12 14.62
N ARG A 64 1.69 -5.35 15.71
CA ARG A 64 0.55 -4.71 16.37
C ARG A 64 -0.22 -3.83 15.40
N ARG A 65 0.48 -2.94 14.67
CA ARG A 65 -0.15 -2.02 13.71
C ARG A 65 -0.79 -2.73 12.52
N ILE A 66 -0.20 -3.82 12.03
CA ILE A 66 -0.83 -4.65 10.97
C ILE A 66 -2.10 -5.34 11.49
N GLY A 67 -2.13 -5.70 12.78
CA GLY A 67 -3.32 -6.24 13.42
C GLY A 67 -4.45 -5.21 13.50
N THR A 68 -4.13 -3.95 13.83
CA THR A 68 -5.13 -2.92 14.13
C THR A 68 -5.51 -2.03 12.95
N LEU A 69 -4.56 -1.67 12.08
CA LEU A 69 -4.78 -0.72 10.98
C LEU A 69 -5.09 -1.46 9.68
N GLU A 70 -5.88 -0.81 8.81
CA GLU A 70 -6.00 -1.24 7.42
C GLU A 70 -4.65 -1.16 6.71
N ALA A 71 -4.46 -2.00 5.69
CA ALA A 71 -3.26 -1.92 4.87
C ALA A 71 -3.22 -0.58 4.13
N PRO A 72 -2.05 0.10 4.08
CA PRO A 72 -1.90 1.27 3.24
C PRO A 72 -2.14 0.89 1.77
N THR A 73 -2.89 1.71 1.05
CA THR A 73 -3.21 1.49 -0.36
C THR A 73 -2.77 2.68 -1.21
N THR A 74 -2.57 2.43 -2.50
CA THR A 74 -2.25 3.46 -3.50
C THR A 74 -3.49 3.94 -4.26
N LEU A 75 -4.69 3.64 -3.74
CA LEU A 75 -5.94 4.08 -4.35
C LEU A 75 -6.04 5.62 -4.27
N GLN A 76 -6.41 6.24 -5.39
CA GLN A 76 -6.61 7.69 -5.43
C GLN A 76 -7.94 8.06 -4.78
N SER A 77 -7.87 8.83 -3.68
CA SER A 77 -9.04 9.33 -2.96
C SER A 77 -9.68 10.57 -3.58
N ALA A 78 -8.90 11.35 -4.34
CA ALA A 78 -9.32 12.61 -4.95
C ALA A 78 -9.03 12.63 -6.46
N PRO A 79 -9.78 13.42 -7.25
CA PRO A 79 -9.51 13.58 -8.68
C PRO A 79 -8.08 14.05 -8.90
N SER A 80 -7.46 13.64 -10.02
CA SER A 80 -6.15 14.18 -10.37
C SER A 80 -6.24 15.66 -10.71
N ALA A 81 -5.19 16.43 -10.43
CA ALA A 81 -5.14 17.86 -10.70
C ALA A 81 -5.43 18.21 -12.18
N ASN A 82 -5.06 17.32 -13.10
CA ASN A 82 -5.26 17.50 -14.54
C ASN A 82 -6.65 17.04 -15.03
N LYS A 83 -7.52 16.60 -14.13
CA LYS A 83 -8.86 16.14 -14.51
C LYS A 83 -9.77 17.34 -14.73
N ALA A 84 -10.01 17.66 -16.00
CA ALA A 84 -10.91 18.74 -16.39
C ALA A 84 -12.39 18.45 -16.09
N SER A 85 -12.79 17.17 -15.98
CA SER A 85 -14.17 16.83 -15.62
C SER A 85 -14.39 16.82 -14.11
N GLY A 86 -15.48 17.43 -13.66
CA GLY A 86 -15.95 17.37 -12.26
C GLY A 86 -16.45 15.98 -11.81
N LEU A 87 -16.03 14.92 -12.51
CA LEU A 87 -16.38 13.54 -12.18
C LEU A 87 -15.44 12.98 -11.10
N PRO A 88 -15.91 12.04 -10.27
CA PRO A 88 -15.08 11.43 -9.24
C PRO A 88 -13.85 10.67 -9.79
N PRO A 89 -12.90 10.31 -8.91
CA PRO A 89 -11.74 9.48 -9.28
C PRO A 89 -12.17 8.19 -9.95
N GLY A 90 -11.44 7.76 -10.98
CA GLY A 90 -11.70 6.52 -11.71
C GLY A 90 -13.01 6.48 -12.51
N ILE A 91 -13.75 7.59 -12.64
CA ILE A 91 -14.93 7.70 -13.51
C ILE A 91 -14.64 8.69 -14.64
N SER A 92 -14.86 8.28 -15.89
CA SER A 92 -14.62 9.10 -17.09
C SER A 92 -15.84 9.15 -17.98
N GLY A 93 -15.98 10.23 -18.75
CA GLY A 93 -17.08 10.46 -19.69
C GLY A 93 -17.78 11.80 -19.44
N PRO A 94 -18.99 11.99 -19.98
CA PRO A 94 -19.75 11.03 -20.78
C PRO A 94 -19.05 10.67 -22.10
N ILE A 95 -18.99 9.38 -22.44
CA ILE A 95 -18.38 8.87 -23.68
C ILE A 95 -19.51 8.52 -24.64
N VAL A 96 -19.51 9.18 -25.79
CA VAL A 96 -20.46 8.90 -26.88
C VAL A 96 -19.86 7.86 -27.82
N ARG A 97 -20.61 6.80 -28.12
CA ARG A 97 -20.20 5.72 -29.01
C ARG A 97 -21.28 5.47 -30.06
N GLY A 98 -20.85 5.27 -31.30
CA GLY A 98 -21.71 4.74 -32.37
C GLY A 98 -21.49 3.24 -32.51
N ARG A 99 -22.57 2.46 -32.63
CA ARG A 99 -22.48 1.04 -33.01
C ARG A 99 -22.53 0.93 -34.53
N ALA A 100 -21.71 0.07 -35.13
CA ALA A 100 -21.79 -0.22 -36.56
C ALA A 100 -23.21 -0.70 -36.92
N GLY A 101 -23.84 -0.05 -37.90
CA GLY A 101 -25.23 -0.30 -38.31
C GLY A 101 -26.31 0.26 -37.36
N GLY A 102 -25.93 0.94 -36.27
CA GLY A 102 -26.87 1.57 -35.34
C GLY A 102 -27.33 2.95 -35.81
N ARG A 103 -28.63 3.25 -35.67
CA ARG A 103 -29.21 4.55 -36.05
C ARG A 103 -28.96 5.69 -35.05
N ALA A 104 -28.61 5.39 -33.79
CA ALA A 104 -28.41 6.40 -32.75
C ALA A 104 -27.14 6.09 -31.95
N ARG A 105 -26.41 7.14 -31.53
CA ARG A 105 -25.25 6.97 -30.64
C ARG A 105 -25.70 6.78 -29.19
N ASP A 106 -24.97 5.95 -28.45
CA ASP A 106 -25.15 5.76 -27.02
C ASP A 106 -24.13 6.57 -26.22
N CYS A 107 -24.53 6.95 -25.01
CA CYS A 107 -23.73 7.72 -24.07
C CYS A 107 -23.54 6.92 -22.78
N SER A 108 -22.29 6.74 -22.35
CA SER A 108 -21.95 5.94 -21.18
C SER A 108 -20.81 6.56 -20.36
N LEU A 109 -20.74 6.23 -19.08
CA LEU A 109 -19.58 6.49 -18.23
C LEU A 109 -18.65 5.27 -18.26
N ALA A 110 -17.34 5.49 -18.30
CA ALA A 110 -16.36 4.46 -18.02
C ALA A 110 -15.96 4.51 -16.54
N VAL A 111 -15.97 3.36 -15.87
CA VAL A 111 -15.62 3.20 -14.46
C VAL A 111 -14.43 2.27 -14.35
N LEU A 112 -13.38 2.72 -13.68
CA LEU A 112 -12.19 1.93 -13.37
C LEU A 112 -12.35 1.30 -11.98
N LEU A 113 -12.45 -0.03 -11.96
CA LEU A 113 -12.63 -0.83 -10.75
C LEU A 113 -11.27 -1.40 -10.31
N PRO A 114 -10.73 -0.98 -9.16
CA PRO A 114 -9.47 -1.51 -8.66
C PRO A 114 -9.63 -2.99 -8.25
N ARG A 115 -8.57 -3.77 -8.48
CA ARG A 115 -8.48 -5.18 -8.05
C ARG A 115 -7.12 -5.42 -7.39
N PHE A 116 -7.12 -6.01 -6.21
CA PHE A 116 -5.87 -6.21 -5.48
C PHE A 116 -5.05 -7.33 -6.13
N GLY A 117 -3.79 -7.05 -6.48
CA GLY A 117 -2.90 -8.01 -7.13
C GLY A 117 -3.17 -8.23 -8.62
N GLU A 118 -4.17 -7.56 -9.21
CA GLU A 118 -4.55 -7.69 -10.62
C GLU A 118 -4.67 -6.33 -11.30
N ALA A 119 -4.65 -6.32 -12.63
CA ALA A 119 -4.96 -5.12 -13.39
C ALA A 119 -6.39 -4.62 -13.08
N ALA A 120 -6.57 -3.31 -12.94
CA ALA A 120 -7.88 -2.71 -12.73
C ALA A 120 -8.82 -3.04 -13.90
N ARG A 121 -10.10 -3.29 -13.60
CA ARG A 121 -11.11 -3.65 -14.61
C ARG A 121 -11.90 -2.43 -15.02
N ARG A 122 -12.05 -2.21 -16.32
CA ARG A 122 -12.93 -1.16 -16.87
C ARG A 122 -14.36 -1.70 -17.01
N ARG A 123 -15.36 -0.95 -16.54
CA ARG A 123 -16.79 -1.19 -16.81
C ARG A 123 -17.43 0.04 -17.44
N SER A 124 -18.49 -0.17 -18.20
CA SER A 124 -19.29 0.92 -18.77
C SER A 124 -20.64 1.01 -18.05
N VAL A 125 -21.06 2.21 -17.68
CA VAL A 125 -22.38 2.50 -17.11
C VAL A 125 -23.17 3.30 -18.15
N TYR A 126 -24.19 2.69 -18.73
CA TYR A 126 -25.05 3.33 -19.71
C TYR A 126 -25.82 4.51 -19.10
N ILE A 127 -25.93 5.61 -19.85
CA ILE A 127 -26.71 6.80 -19.49
C ILE A 127 -27.98 6.85 -20.33
N ALA A 128 -27.84 6.98 -21.64
CA ALA A 128 -28.93 7.22 -22.60
C ALA A 128 -28.42 7.11 -24.05
N THR A 129 -29.34 7.15 -25.01
CA THR A 129 -29.06 7.45 -26.43
C THR A 129 -29.16 8.95 -26.69
N GLU A 130 -28.67 9.42 -27.85
CA GLU A 130 -28.69 10.84 -28.26
C GLU A 130 -30.02 11.54 -27.99
N GLY A 131 -31.15 10.96 -28.41
CA GLY A 131 -32.47 11.58 -28.26
C GLY A 131 -33.10 11.45 -26.86
N THR A 132 -32.48 10.70 -25.94
CA THR A 132 -33.06 10.41 -24.62
C THR A 132 -32.20 10.89 -23.46
N PHE A 133 -31.10 11.59 -23.75
CA PHE A 133 -30.19 12.10 -22.74
C PHE A 133 -30.84 13.21 -21.91
N THR A 134 -30.74 13.10 -20.58
CA THR A 134 -31.17 14.14 -19.66
C THR A 134 -30.17 14.27 -18.51
N GLN A 135 -30.11 15.45 -17.90
CA GLN A 135 -29.25 15.68 -16.73
C GLN A 135 -29.62 14.76 -15.57
N ALA A 136 -30.90 14.40 -15.42
CA ALA A 136 -31.36 13.44 -14.42
C ALA A 136 -30.77 12.04 -14.66
N LYS A 137 -30.75 11.56 -15.91
CA LYS A 137 -30.14 10.27 -16.27
C LYS A 137 -28.62 10.29 -16.05
N LEU A 138 -27.95 11.41 -16.36
CA LEU A 138 -26.52 11.56 -16.07
C LEU A 138 -26.27 11.46 -14.56
N ARG A 139 -27.00 12.19 -13.72
CA ARG A 139 -26.86 12.13 -12.25
C ARG A 139 -27.10 10.72 -11.71
N ALA A 140 -28.13 10.02 -12.21
CA ALA A 140 -28.41 8.64 -11.83
C ALA A 140 -27.27 7.69 -12.25
N ALA A 141 -26.71 7.86 -13.45
CA ALA A 141 -25.58 7.08 -13.92
C ALA A 141 -24.31 7.34 -13.10
N VAL A 142 -24.03 8.60 -12.75
CA VAL A 142 -22.90 8.96 -11.87
C VAL A 142 -23.07 8.31 -10.49
N LYS A 143 -24.27 8.37 -9.89
CA LYS A 143 -24.55 7.70 -8.60
C LYS A 143 -24.25 6.19 -8.66
N ARG A 144 -24.69 5.51 -9.73
CA ARG A 144 -24.40 4.08 -9.94
C ARG A 144 -22.91 3.81 -10.14
N ALA A 145 -22.22 4.66 -10.91
CA ALA A 145 -20.78 4.54 -11.15
C ALA A 145 -19.97 4.71 -9.87
N VAL A 146 -20.34 5.68 -9.02
CA VAL A 146 -19.72 5.90 -7.70
C VAL A 146 -19.93 4.69 -6.79
N ALA A 147 -21.17 4.20 -6.69
CA ALA A 147 -21.48 3.02 -5.87
C ALA A 147 -20.68 1.79 -6.31
N MET A 148 -20.65 1.51 -7.63
CA MET A 148 -19.88 0.39 -8.19
C MET A 148 -18.39 0.50 -7.89
N ARG A 149 -17.83 1.71 -7.96
CA ARG A 149 -16.42 1.93 -7.65
C ARG A 149 -16.13 1.80 -6.15
N ALA A 150 -17.00 2.35 -5.30
CA ALA A 150 -16.85 2.28 -3.85
C ALA A 150 -16.83 0.83 -3.34
N GLU A 151 -17.70 -0.03 -3.87
CA GLU A 151 -17.72 -1.46 -3.58
C GLU A 151 -16.39 -2.13 -3.97
N ALA A 152 -15.87 -1.81 -5.16
CA ALA A 152 -14.58 -2.34 -5.61
C ALA A 152 -13.40 -1.85 -4.75
N GLU A 153 -13.42 -0.59 -4.31
CA GLU A 153 -12.41 -0.05 -3.39
C GLU A 153 -12.45 -0.72 -2.01
N GLU A 154 -13.64 -0.98 -1.49
CA GLU A 154 -13.79 -1.70 -0.23
C GLU A 154 -13.26 -3.13 -0.33
N ALA A 155 -13.63 -3.85 -1.40
CA ALA A 155 -13.11 -5.18 -1.67
C ALA A 155 -11.58 -5.18 -1.80
N TYR A 156 -11.02 -4.17 -2.48
CA TYR A 156 -9.57 -3.97 -2.60
C TYR A 156 -8.92 -3.78 -1.22
N ARG A 157 -9.43 -2.87 -0.39
CA ARG A 157 -8.88 -2.59 0.95
C ARG A 157 -8.93 -3.82 1.86
N LYS A 158 -10.04 -4.59 1.82
CA LYS A 158 -10.17 -5.85 2.56
C LYS A 158 -9.15 -6.89 2.09
N ALA A 159 -9.00 -7.07 0.77
CA ALA A 159 -8.04 -8.01 0.20
C ALA A 159 -6.59 -7.62 0.54
N ALA A 160 -6.24 -6.33 0.40
CA ALA A 160 -4.93 -5.80 0.77
C ALA A 160 -4.62 -6.02 2.25
N THR A 161 -5.58 -5.75 3.13
CA THR A 161 -5.45 -5.97 4.58
C THR A 161 -5.29 -7.46 4.90
N ARG A 162 -6.05 -8.35 4.25
CA ARG A 162 -5.91 -9.80 4.41
C ARG A 162 -4.52 -10.27 4.01
N ALA A 163 -4.04 -9.85 2.85
CA ALA A 163 -2.70 -10.17 2.37
C ALA A 163 -1.63 -9.68 3.36
N ARG A 164 -1.76 -8.43 3.83
CA ARG A 164 -0.83 -7.85 4.79
C ARG A 164 -0.79 -8.59 6.13
N ARG A 165 -1.94 -9.05 6.61
CA ARG A 165 -2.03 -9.88 7.82
C ARG A 165 -1.43 -11.27 7.63
N ALA A 166 -1.55 -11.86 6.43
CA ALA A 166 -0.86 -13.11 6.11
C ALA A 166 0.66 -12.93 6.14
N GLU A 167 1.19 -11.83 5.58
CA GLU A 167 2.61 -11.48 5.67
C GLU A 167 3.06 -11.29 7.13
N ALA A 168 2.24 -10.67 7.98
CA ALA A 168 2.55 -10.51 9.40
C ALA A 168 2.72 -11.84 10.15
N LYS A 169 2.03 -12.91 9.74
CA LYS A 169 2.26 -14.25 10.32
C LYS A 169 3.69 -14.74 10.04
N VAL A 170 4.20 -14.49 8.85
CA VAL A 170 5.58 -14.84 8.47
C VAL A 170 6.58 -14.00 9.28
N ILE A 171 6.36 -12.69 9.40
CA ILE A 171 7.20 -11.79 10.21
C ILE A 171 7.22 -12.25 11.67
N ARG A 172 6.06 -12.66 12.21
CA ARG A 172 5.96 -13.18 13.57
C ARG A 172 6.77 -14.47 13.75
N ALA A 173 6.70 -15.39 12.79
CA ALA A 173 7.51 -16.61 12.83
C ALA A 173 9.01 -16.30 12.82
N MET A 174 9.46 -15.40 11.94
CA MET A 174 10.87 -14.96 11.90
C MET A 174 11.32 -14.30 13.20
N LEU A 175 10.46 -13.50 13.84
CA LEU A 175 10.74 -12.88 15.14
C LEU A 175 10.96 -13.92 16.23
N LEU A 176 10.14 -14.97 16.26
CA LEU A 176 10.26 -16.05 17.23
C LEU A 176 11.47 -16.94 16.97
N ALA A 177 11.83 -17.13 15.70
CA ALA A 177 13.00 -17.90 15.28
C ALA A 177 14.33 -17.12 15.40
N GLY A 178 14.29 -15.81 15.68
CA GLY A 178 15.50 -14.98 15.79
C GLY A 178 16.21 -14.73 14.46
N GLU A 179 15.54 -14.94 13.32
CA GLU A 179 16.13 -14.90 11.96
C GLU A 179 16.46 -13.48 11.45
N PHE A 180 16.37 -12.46 12.30
CA PHE A 180 16.60 -11.08 11.90
C PHE A 180 18.06 -10.66 11.93
N ARG A 181 18.94 -11.37 12.67
CA ARG A 181 20.36 -11.04 12.75
C ARG A 181 21.20 -12.14 12.09
N ARG A 182 22.09 -11.73 11.20
CA ARG A 182 23.20 -12.55 10.71
C ARG A 182 24.48 -11.91 11.20
N ARG A 183 25.09 -12.48 12.24
CA ARG A 183 26.36 -11.97 12.77
C ARG A 183 27.44 -12.11 11.71
N ALA A 184 28.23 -11.06 11.52
CA ALA A 184 29.50 -11.21 10.81
C ALA A 184 30.38 -12.20 11.59
N PRO A 185 31.19 -13.04 10.91
CA PRO A 185 32.22 -13.79 11.60
C PRO A 185 33.11 -12.79 12.33
N ARG A 186 33.25 -12.92 13.65
CA ARG A 186 34.26 -12.17 14.40
C ARG A 186 35.61 -12.57 13.81
N GLU A 187 36.31 -11.63 13.16
CA GLU A 187 37.74 -11.81 12.96
C GLU A 187 38.36 -11.97 14.34
N ALA A 188 38.78 -13.19 14.66
CA ALA A 188 39.58 -13.44 15.84
C ALA A 188 40.80 -12.55 15.70
N LYS A 189 40.88 -11.48 16.50
CA LYS A 189 42.09 -10.67 16.64
C LYS A 189 43.24 -11.65 16.87
N LYS A 190 44.10 -11.83 15.87
CA LYS A 190 45.39 -12.48 16.06
C LYS A 190 46.10 -11.66 17.13
N ALA A 191 46.25 -12.24 18.32
CA ALA A 191 47.13 -11.71 19.33
C ALA A 191 48.54 -11.67 18.73
N ALA A 192 49.10 -10.46 18.66
CA ALA A 192 50.51 -10.22 18.37
C ALA A 192 51.26 -10.15 19.70
#